data_AF-R8BFX0-F1
#
_entry.id   AF-R8BFX0-F1
#
_cell.length_a   1.000
_cell.length_b   1.000
_cell.length_c   1.000
_cell.angle_alpha   90.00
_cell.angle_beta   90.00
_cell.angle_gamma   90.00
#
_symmetry.space_group_name_H-M   'P 1'
#
loop_
_entity.id
_entity.type
_entity.pdbx_description
1 polymer ?
#
loop_
_entity_poly.entity_id
_entity_poly.type
_entity_poly.pdbx_seq_one_letter_code
_entity_poly.pdbx_strand_id
1 'polypeptide(L)'
;MANTGGKVYIVEHLDEELGPWSELEYIAIAKESEASGSSFTLSSLPPTFQAPESLKAVPVFKATSRSVEDMYAANKDTVCLLDPQAAKDLSPEDANEFGTFLFGGILVPLKEVPYVDFPELKFNEHESTQMPFRYVKDKDGQPIMPEGMKELIKKDADKAIDDLF
;
A
#
# COMPACT_ATOMS: atom_id res chain seq x y z
N MET A 1 22.00 6.36 -5.28
CA MET A 1 20.69 6.26 -4.59
C MET A 1 20.91 6.72 -3.17
N ALA A 2 20.05 7.58 -2.61
CA ALA A 2 20.19 8.02 -1.21
C ALA A 2 20.20 6.79 -0.30
N ASN A 3 21.24 6.69 0.53
CA ASN A 3 21.53 5.56 1.40
C ASN A 3 20.64 5.69 2.65
N THR A 4 19.38 5.27 2.55
CA THR A 4 18.49 5.14 3.71
C THR A 4 18.89 3.87 4.46
N GLY A 5 19.12 3.95 5.77
CA GLY A 5 19.48 2.77 6.58
C GLY A 5 18.38 1.71 6.68
N GLY A 6 17.13 2.04 6.30
CA GLY A 6 15.98 1.14 6.28
C GLY A 6 15.79 0.36 4.97
N LYS A 7 14.61 -0.26 4.84
CA LYS A 7 14.24 -1.14 3.71
C LYS A 7 13.76 -0.33 2.50
N VAL A 8 13.60 -1.00 1.36
CA VAL A 8 12.97 -0.43 0.17
C VAL A 8 11.65 -1.14 -0.08
N TYR A 9 10.54 -0.41 -0.07
CA TYR A 9 9.22 -0.92 -0.44
C TYR A 9 8.89 -0.45 -1.85
N ILE A 10 8.52 -1.39 -2.72
CA ILE A 10 8.16 -1.11 -4.11
C ILE A 10 6.75 -1.61 -4.37
N VAL A 11 5.88 -0.75 -4.88
CA VAL A 11 4.59 -1.17 -5.44
C VAL A 11 4.66 -1.04 -6.96
N GLU A 12 4.32 -2.11 -7.67
CA GLU A 12 4.09 -2.04 -9.11
C GLU A 12 2.67 -1.56 -9.37
N HIS A 13 2.56 -0.29 -9.76
CA HIS A 13 1.29 0.33 -10.11
C HIS A 13 1.08 0.16 -11.62
N LEU A 14 0.20 -0.78 -11.97
CA LEU A 14 -0.05 -1.17 -13.37
C LEU A 14 -1.23 -0.44 -14.02
N ASP A 15 -1.93 0.40 -13.25
CA ASP A 15 -3.03 1.22 -13.76
C ASP A 15 -2.51 2.50 -14.43
N GLU A 16 -3.24 3.00 -15.43
CA GLU A 16 -2.88 4.24 -16.13
C GLU A 16 -3.10 5.49 -15.27
N GLU A 17 -4.06 5.41 -14.34
CA GLU A 17 -4.49 6.50 -13.48
C GLU A 17 -4.37 6.13 -12.01
N LEU A 18 -4.01 7.12 -11.19
CA LEU A 18 -4.04 6.99 -9.74
C LEU A 18 -5.39 7.49 -9.19
N GLY A 19 -6.25 6.55 -8.82
CA GLY A 19 -7.51 6.88 -8.15
C GLY A 19 -7.30 7.49 -6.74
N PRO A 20 -8.30 8.19 -6.20
CA PRO A 20 -8.20 8.86 -4.89
C PRO A 20 -7.95 7.88 -3.73
N TRP A 21 -8.45 6.65 -3.84
CA TRP A 21 -8.16 5.58 -2.88
C TRP A 21 -6.67 5.24 -2.86
N SER A 22 -6.12 4.89 -4.02
CA SER A 22 -4.71 4.52 -4.18
C SER A 22 -3.77 5.67 -3.82
N GLU A 23 -4.16 6.92 -4.09
CA GLU A 23 -3.42 8.10 -3.63
C GLU A 23 -3.29 8.13 -2.10
N LEU A 24 -4.39 7.95 -1.35
CA LEU A 24 -4.35 7.96 0.12
C LEU A 24 -3.50 6.81 0.67
N GLU A 25 -3.59 5.62 0.08
CA GLU A 25 -2.75 4.48 0.46
C GLU A 25 -1.27 4.75 0.21
N TYR A 26 -0.92 5.23 -0.97
CA TYR A 26 0.49 5.51 -1.31
C TYR A 26 1.07 6.65 -0.48
N ILE A 27 0.28 7.66 -0.11
CA ILE A 27 0.70 8.69 0.86
C ILE A 27 0.98 8.08 2.23
N ALA A 28 0.10 7.20 2.72
CA ALA A 28 0.29 6.53 4.01
C ALA A 28 1.59 5.70 4.00
N ILE A 29 1.79 4.87 2.97
CA ILE A 29 3.01 4.07 2.80
C ILE A 29 4.26 4.96 2.74
N ALA A 30 4.21 6.08 2.01
CA ALA A 30 5.33 7.00 1.90
C ALA A 30 5.71 7.60 3.26
N LYS A 31 4.72 8.07 4.03
CA LYS A 31 4.92 8.65 5.38
C LYS A 31 5.45 7.61 6.39
N GLU A 32 4.91 6.40 6.38
CA GLU A 32 5.39 5.31 7.26
C GLU A 32 6.79 4.83 6.87
N SER A 33 7.10 4.81 5.57
CA SER A 33 8.45 4.55 5.08
C SER A 33 9.42 5.61 5.58
N GLU A 34 9.05 6.90 5.53
CA GLU A 34 9.88 7.98 6.06
C GLU A 34 10.13 7.82 7.56
N ALA A 35 9.06 7.58 8.33
CA ALA A 35 9.14 7.42 9.78
C ALA A 35 10.03 6.23 10.21
N SER A 36 10.12 5.19 9.39
CA SER A 36 10.97 4.02 9.61
C SER A 36 12.38 4.16 9.02
N GLY A 37 12.70 5.28 8.36
CA GLY A 37 13.97 5.49 7.66
C GLY A 37 14.14 4.59 6.42
N SER A 38 13.03 4.14 5.84
CA SER A 38 12.92 3.32 4.64
C SER A 38 12.60 4.18 3.39
N SER A 39 12.72 3.59 2.20
CA SER A 39 12.32 4.22 0.93
C SER A 39 11.04 3.60 0.37
N PHE A 40 10.21 4.40 -0.30
CA PHE A 40 9.04 3.91 -1.04
C PHE A 40 9.14 4.26 -2.52
N THR A 41 8.85 3.31 -3.42
CA THR A 41 8.90 3.51 -4.87
C THR A 41 7.67 2.97 -5.56
N LEU A 42 7.06 3.78 -6.44
CA LEU A 42 6.17 3.28 -7.48
C LEU A 42 6.98 2.98 -8.74
N SER A 43 6.86 1.76 -9.24
CA SER A 43 7.60 1.28 -10.42
C SER A 43 6.66 0.85 -11.54
N SER A 44 7.23 0.57 -12.71
CA SER A 44 6.49 0.17 -13.92
C SER A 44 5.42 1.19 -14.39
N LEU A 45 5.61 2.46 -14.01
CA LEU A 45 4.65 3.52 -14.33
C LEU A 45 4.65 3.87 -15.82
N PRO A 46 3.47 4.19 -16.40
CA PRO A 46 3.42 4.67 -17.77
C PRO A 46 4.14 6.03 -17.90
N PRO A 47 4.71 6.36 -19.07
CA PRO A 47 5.43 7.63 -19.28
C PRO A 47 4.59 8.88 -19.04
N THR A 48 3.27 8.74 -19.14
CA THR A 48 2.27 9.80 -18.92
C THR A 48 1.90 9.98 -17.45
N PHE A 49 2.27 9.05 -16.57
CA PHE A 49 1.89 9.07 -15.17
C PHE A 49 2.39 10.34 -14.48
N GLN A 50 1.50 10.99 -13.73
CA GLN A 50 1.82 12.13 -12.90
C GLN A 50 1.54 11.77 -11.44
N ALA A 51 2.60 11.62 -10.66
CA ALA A 51 2.44 11.44 -9.22
C ALA A 51 1.76 12.70 -8.62
N PRO A 52 0.82 12.56 -7.67
CA PRO A 52 0.25 13.69 -6.95
C PRO A 52 1.32 14.49 -6.19
N GLU A 53 1.10 15.80 -6.04
CA GLU A 53 2.01 16.69 -5.30
C GLU A 53 2.15 16.28 -3.83
N SER A 54 1.07 15.76 -3.24
CA SER A 54 1.01 15.18 -1.89
C SER A 54 2.04 14.06 -1.70
N LEU A 55 2.20 13.19 -2.70
CA LEU A 55 3.20 12.11 -2.72
C LEU A 55 4.61 12.63 -3.00
N LYS A 56 4.77 13.54 -3.97
CA LYS A 56 6.07 14.16 -4.29
C LYS A 56 6.64 14.95 -3.11
N ALA A 57 5.79 15.46 -2.22
CA ALA A 57 6.19 16.18 -1.02
C ALA A 57 6.88 15.27 0.01
N VAL A 58 6.75 13.94 -0.08
CA VAL A 58 7.40 13.00 0.83
C VAL A 58 8.83 12.68 0.32
N PRO A 59 9.90 13.09 1.02
CA PRO A 59 11.28 13.00 0.54
C PRO A 59 11.77 11.60 0.16
N VAL A 60 11.24 10.56 0.80
CA VAL A 60 11.63 9.16 0.57
C VAL A 60 10.88 8.49 -0.58
N PHE A 61 9.87 9.17 -1.15
CA PHE A 61 9.07 8.69 -2.26
C PHE A 61 9.81 8.84 -3.60
N LYS A 62 9.68 7.82 -4.45
CA LYS A 62 10.20 7.82 -5.82
C LYS A 62 9.15 7.25 -6.78
N ALA A 63 9.15 7.75 -8.00
CA ALA A 63 8.35 7.23 -9.11
C ALA A 63 9.28 6.90 -10.28
N THR A 64 9.09 5.74 -10.92
CA THR A 64 9.89 5.35 -12.08
C THR A 64 9.08 4.52 -13.08
N SER A 65 9.39 4.68 -14.37
CA SER A 65 8.84 3.86 -15.45
C SER A 65 9.58 2.54 -15.67
N ARG A 66 10.67 2.30 -14.92
CA ARG A 66 11.43 1.04 -15.02
C ARG A 66 10.72 -0.05 -14.20
N SER A 67 10.80 -1.28 -14.70
CA SER A 67 10.34 -2.46 -13.95
C SER A 67 11.32 -2.82 -12.83
N VAL A 68 10.82 -3.55 -11.83
CA VAL A 68 11.70 -4.07 -10.76
C VAL A 68 12.71 -5.07 -11.31
N GLU A 69 12.31 -5.86 -12.31
CA GLU A 69 13.20 -6.80 -12.99
C GLU A 69 14.43 -6.11 -13.60
N ASP A 70 14.23 -4.94 -14.21
CA ASP A 70 15.32 -4.13 -14.78
C ASP A 70 16.16 -3.47 -13.68
N MET A 71 15.51 -2.93 -12.65
CA MET A 71 16.18 -2.22 -11.55
C MET A 71 17.10 -3.14 -10.73
N TYR A 72 16.73 -4.42 -10.59
CA TYR A 72 17.42 -5.41 -9.76
C TYR A 72 18.01 -6.57 -10.58
N ALA A 73 18.23 -6.38 -11.88
CA ALA A 73 18.71 -7.43 -12.78
C ALA A 73 20.00 -8.14 -12.29
N ALA A 74 20.88 -7.42 -11.59
CA ALA A 74 22.15 -7.92 -11.07
C ALA A 74 22.08 -8.52 -9.64
N ASN A 75 20.95 -8.35 -8.94
CA ASN A 75 20.81 -8.64 -7.50
C ASN A 75 19.37 -9.02 -7.14
N LYS A 76 18.73 -9.83 -7.99
CA LYS A 76 17.32 -10.27 -7.85
C LYS A 76 17.06 -11.02 -6.54
N ASP A 77 18.07 -11.71 -6.04
CA ASP A 77 18.07 -12.45 -4.76
C ASP A 77 17.87 -11.54 -3.54
N THR A 78 18.10 -10.23 -3.68
CA THR A 78 17.89 -9.25 -2.60
C THR A 78 16.46 -8.68 -2.54
N VAL A 79 15.58 -9.13 -3.45
CA VAL A 79 14.19 -8.69 -3.58
C VAL A 79 13.23 -9.80 -3.15
N CYS A 80 12.40 -9.51 -2.16
CA CYS A 80 11.30 -10.37 -1.75
C CYS A 80 10.03 -9.95 -2.49
N LEU A 81 9.49 -10.82 -3.34
CA LEU A 81 8.15 -10.64 -3.89
C LEU A 81 7.12 -11.16 -2.88
N LEU A 82 6.20 -10.30 -2.47
CA LEU A 82 5.05 -10.74 -1.67
C LEU A 82 4.02 -11.37 -2.59
N ASP A 83 3.91 -12.69 -2.52
CA ASP A 83 2.98 -13.51 -3.32
C ASP A 83 2.02 -14.26 -2.38
N PRO A 84 0.69 -14.09 -2.53
CA PRO A 84 -0.33 -14.86 -1.79
C PRO A 84 -0.17 -16.37 -1.86
N GLN A 85 0.38 -16.84 -2.97
CA GLN A 85 0.54 -18.24 -3.30
C GLN A 85 1.92 -18.78 -2.90
N ALA A 86 2.77 -17.94 -2.29
CA ALA A 86 4.06 -18.37 -1.78
C ALA A 86 3.88 -19.48 -0.74
N ALA A 87 4.71 -20.52 -0.83
CA ALA A 87 4.68 -21.64 0.12
C ALA A 87 5.25 -21.26 1.50
N LYS A 88 6.03 -20.17 1.58
CA LYS A 88 6.66 -19.67 2.79
C LYS A 88 6.05 -18.32 3.14
N ASP A 89 5.52 -18.20 4.36
CA ASP A 89 5.09 -16.93 4.92
C ASP A 89 6.31 -16.05 5.22
N LEU A 90 6.17 -14.73 5.08
CA LEU A 90 7.21 -13.78 5.45
C LEU A 90 7.42 -13.80 6.98
N SER A 91 8.68 -13.80 7.41
CA SER A 91 9.10 -13.88 8.82
C SER A 91 10.15 -12.80 9.16
N PRO A 92 10.34 -12.45 10.45
CA PRO A 92 11.34 -11.45 10.86
C PRO A 92 12.77 -11.78 10.41
N GLU A 93 13.12 -13.06 10.29
CA GLU A 93 14.45 -13.53 9.88
C GLU A 93 14.80 -13.11 8.45
N ASP A 94 13.78 -13.01 7.57
CA ASP A 94 13.91 -12.59 6.18
C ASP A 94 14.44 -11.15 6.05
N ALA A 95 14.39 -10.35 7.12
CA ALA A 95 14.99 -9.02 7.17
C ALA A 95 16.52 -9.04 7.01
N ASN A 96 17.20 -10.18 7.20
CA ASN A 96 18.64 -10.29 6.94
C ASN A 96 18.95 -10.67 5.49
N GLU A 97 17.98 -11.24 4.78
CA GLU A 97 18.12 -11.74 3.41
C GLU A 97 17.72 -10.68 2.38
N PHE A 98 16.61 -9.97 2.64
CA PHE A 98 16.04 -9.04 1.68
C PHE A 98 16.22 -7.58 2.10
N GLY A 99 16.69 -6.76 1.16
CA GLY A 99 16.73 -5.30 1.29
C GLY A 99 15.49 -4.62 0.71
N THR A 100 14.82 -5.30 -0.22
CA THR A 100 13.69 -4.77 -1.00
C THR A 100 12.49 -5.70 -0.89
N PHE A 101 11.31 -5.13 -0.71
CA PHE A 101 10.02 -5.84 -0.69
C PHE A 101 9.14 -5.30 -1.81
N LEU A 102 8.79 -6.18 -2.76
CA LEU A 102 7.96 -5.90 -3.91
C LEU A 102 6.52 -6.35 -3.65
N PHE A 103 5.59 -5.42 -3.82
CA PHE A 103 4.16 -5.62 -3.82
C PHE A 103 3.67 -5.53 -5.26
N GLY A 104 3.32 -6.68 -5.84
CA GLY A 104 2.59 -6.71 -7.11
C GLY A 104 1.16 -6.20 -6.90
N GLY A 105 0.53 -5.67 -7.96
CA GLY A 105 -0.89 -5.33 -7.94
C GLY A 105 -1.74 -6.54 -7.54
N ILE A 106 -2.30 -6.49 -6.32
CA ILE A 106 -3.29 -7.38 -5.69
C ILE A 106 -2.75 -8.63 -4.91
N LEU A 107 -2.87 -8.49 -3.57
CA LEU A 107 -3.16 -9.46 -2.47
C LEU A 107 -2.07 -10.24 -1.70
N VAL A 108 -2.52 -10.85 -0.57
CA VAL A 108 -1.86 -11.28 0.72
C VAL A 108 -1.97 -12.82 0.98
N PRO A 109 -1.25 -13.49 1.93
CA PRO A 109 -1.60 -13.44 3.36
C PRO A 109 -0.41 -13.28 4.35
N LEU A 110 -0.69 -12.66 5.50
CA LEU A 110 0.22 -12.51 6.64
C LEU A 110 -0.49 -13.08 7.89
N LYS A 111 0.01 -14.20 8.45
CA LYS A 111 -0.71 -14.96 9.49
C LYS A 111 -0.43 -14.54 10.94
N GLU A 112 0.56 -13.69 11.19
CA GLU A 112 1.03 -13.41 12.56
C GLU A 112 0.78 -11.99 13.05
N VAL A 113 0.33 -11.07 12.20
CA VAL A 113 -0.01 -9.70 12.59
C VAL A 113 -1.45 -9.65 13.10
N PRO A 114 -1.77 -8.97 14.23
CA PRO A 114 -3.14 -8.78 14.66
C PRO A 114 -3.99 -8.10 13.57
N TYR A 115 -5.05 -8.77 13.12
CA TYR A 115 -5.89 -8.28 12.03
C TYR A 115 -7.39 -8.43 12.32
N VAL A 116 -8.20 -7.67 11.59
CA VAL A 116 -9.65 -7.83 11.44
C VAL A 116 -9.94 -8.25 9.99
N ASP A 117 -10.72 -9.33 9.84
CA ASP A 117 -11.24 -9.74 8.54
C ASP A 117 -12.56 -9.04 8.29
N PHE A 118 -12.65 -8.44 7.11
CA PHE A 118 -13.87 -7.84 6.57
C PHE A 118 -14.59 -6.86 7.50
N PRO A 119 -13.90 -5.82 8.03
CA PRO A 119 -14.50 -4.92 9.00
C PRO A 119 -15.71 -4.18 8.41
N GLU A 120 -16.73 -4.01 9.25
CA GLU A 120 -17.89 -3.18 8.97
C GLU A 120 -17.62 -1.75 9.48
N LEU A 121 -17.63 -0.76 8.58
CA LEU A 121 -17.58 0.65 8.91
C LEU A 121 -19.00 1.19 9.04
N LYS A 122 -19.41 1.57 10.26
CA LYS A 122 -20.71 2.20 10.52
C LYS A 122 -20.59 3.72 10.49
N PHE A 123 -21.38 4.38 9.65
CA PHE A 123 -21.40 5.85 9.52
C PHE A 123 -22.55 6.49 10.29
N ASN A 124 -23.71 5.82 10.35
CA ASN A 124 -24.88 6.19 11.17
C ASN A 124 -25.78 4.96 11.41
N GLU A 125 -26.98 5.14 11.96
CA GLU A 125 -27.93 4.04 12.27
C GLU A 125 -28.42 3.26 11.04
N HIS A 126 -28.32 3.84 9.85
CA HIS A 126 -28.85 3.29 8.60
C HIS A 126 -27.79 3.05 7.52
N GLU A 127 -26.54 3.43 7.78
CA GLU A 127 -25.47 3.44 6.78
C GLU A 127 -24.22 2.75 7.31
N SER A 128 -23.81 1.70 6.59
CA SER A 128 -22.62 0.91 6.87
C SER A 128 -22.03 0.31 5.61
N THR A 129 -20.70 0.25 5.53
CA THR A 129 -19.98 -0.41 4.43
C THR A 129 -19.08 -1.51 4.97
N GLN A 130 -19.20 -2.72 4.42
CA GLN A 130 -18.28 -3.81 4.70
C GLN A 130 -17.05 -3.70 3.78
N MET A 131 -15.87 -3.71 4.36
CA MET A 131 -14.62 -3.66 3.60
C MET A 131 -14.18 -5.08 3.24
N PRO A 132 -14.08 -5.50 1.96
CA PRO A 132 -13.84 -6.89 1.58
C PRO A 132 -12.35 -7.30 1.68
N PHE A 133 -11.61 -6.75 2.65
CA PHE A 133 -10.19 -7.01 2.86
C PHE A 133 -9.85 -7.23 4.33
N ARG A 134 -8.67 -7.80 4.58
CA ARG A 134 -8.06 -7.92 5.91
C ARG A 134 -7.31 -6.64 6.25
N TYR A 135 -7.57 -6.08 7.43
CA TYR A 135 -6.90 -4.87 7.92
C TYR A 135 -6.11 -5.19 9.18
N VAL A 136 -4.93 -4.58 9.31
CA VAL A 136 -4.16 -4.59 10.57
C VAL A 136 -4.97 -3.86 11.64
N LYS A 137 -4.98 -4.42 12.86
CA LYS A 137 -5.62 -3.81 14.02
C LYS A 137 -4.67 -2.84 14.72
N ASP A 138 -5.21 -1.72 15.16
CA ASP A 138 -4.54 -0.88 16.15
C ASP A 138 -4.66 -1.47 17.57
N LYS A 139 -4.17 -0.72 18.56
CA LYS A 139 -4.19 -1.11 19.98
C LYS A 139 -5.62 -1.20 20.55
N ASP A 140 -6.57 -0.52 19.93
CA ASP A 140 -7.99 -0.49 20.32
C ASP A 140 -8.81 -1.55 19.56
N GLY A 141 -8.16 -2.35 18.71
CA GLY A 141 -8.76 -3.42 17.93
C GLY A 141 -9.48 -2.94 16.66
N GLN A 142 -9.33 -1.67 16.29
CA GLN A 142 -9.94 -1.07 15.11
C GLN A 142 -9.06 -1.25 13.87
N PRO A 143 -9.63 -1.31 12.65
CA PRO A 143 -8.84 -1.37 11.43
C PRO A 143 -8.06 -0.07 11.22
N ILE A 144 -6.75 -0.20 11.01
CA ILE A 144 -5.88 0.91 10.60
C ILE A 144 -6.22 1.27 9.15
N MET A 145 -6.45 2.56 8.88
CA MET A 145 -6.78 3.09 7.56
C MET A 145 -6.00 4.38 7.30
N PRO A 146 -5.69 4.69 6.04
CA PRO A 146 -5.13 5.99 5.69
C PRO A 146 -6.00 7.15 6.17
N GLU A 147 -5.36 8.26 6.53
CA GLU A 147 -6.03 9.52 6.82
C GLU A 147 -6.90 9.93 5.61
N GLY A 148 -8.16 10.32 5.84
CA GLY A 148 -9.11 10.68 4.79
C GLY A 148 -9.86 9.50 4.15
N MET A 149 -9.47 8.26 4.43
CA MET A 149 -10.05 7.08 3.78
C MET A 149 -11.50 6.84 4.22
N LYS A 150 -11.80 7.04 5.51
CA LYS A 150 -13.16 6.85 6.04
C LYS A 150 -14.14 7.87 5.44
N GLU A 151 -13.68 9.10 5.27
CA GLU A 151 -14.43 10.19 4.64
C GLU A 151 -14.69 9.90 3.16
N LEU A 152 -13.69 9.34 2.45
CA LEU A 152 -13.83 8.93 1.06
C LEU A 152 -14.89 7.81 0.91
N ILE A 153 -14.83 6.78 1.77
CA ILE A 153 -15.80 5.68 1.75
C ILE A 153 -17.21 6.18 2.03
N LYS A 154 -17.37 7.06 3.03
CA LYS A 154 -18.66 7.65 3.35
C LYS A 154 -19.23 8.41 2.16
N LYS A 155 -18.41 9.24 1.51
CA LYS A 155 -18.83 10.02 0.34
C LYS A 155 -19.29 9.12 -0.82
N ASP A 156 -18.65 7.98 -1.02
CA ASP A 156 -19.05 7.05 -2.08
C ASP A 156 -20.32 6.26 -1.71
N ALA A 157 -20.53 5.96 -0.42
CA ALA A 157 -21.78 5.38 0.07
C ALA A 157 -22.97 6.37 -0.07
N ASP A 158 -22.77 7.65 0.28
CA ASP A 158 -23.78 8.71 0.12
C ASP A 158 -24.21 8.86 -1.36
N LYS A 159 -23.26 8.88 -2.31
CA LYS A 159 -23.59 8.95 -3.75
C LYS A 159 -24.43 7.78 -4.24
N ALA A 160 -24.14 6.57 -3.77
CA ALA A 160 -24.87 5.38 -4.18
C ALA A 160 -26.35 5.43 -3.74
N ILE A 161 -26.65 6.16 -2.65
CA ILE A 161 -28.01 6.42 -2.19
C ILE A 161 -28.66 7.51 -3.05
N ASP A 162 -27.96 8.60 -3.35
CA ASP A 162 -28.49 9.68 -4.19
C ASP A 162 -28.85 9.19 -5.60
N ASP A 163 -28.07 8.27 -6.18
CA ASP A 163 -28.33 7.68 -7.51
C ASP A 163 -29.56 6.72 -7.53
N LEU A 164 -30.15 6.39 -6.38
CA LEU A 164 -31.36 5.56 -6.25
C LEU A 164 -32.67 6.38 -6.25
N PHE A 165 -32.60 7.71 -6.20
CA PHE A 165 -33.75 8.62 -6.13
C PHE A 165 -33.81 9.62 -7.29
#